data_AF-A0AAW7WVE3-F1
#
_entry.id   AF-A0AAW7WVE3-F1
#
_cell.length_a   1.000
_cell.length_b   1.000
_cell.length_c   1.000
_cell.angle_alpha   90.00
_cell.angle_beta   90.00
_cell.angle_gamma   90.00
#
_symmetry.space_group_name_H-M   'P 1'
#
loop_
_entity.id
_entity.type
_entity.pdbx_description
1 polymer ?
#
loop_
_entity_poly.entity_id
_entity_poly.type
_entity_poly.pdbx_seq_one_letter_code
_entity_poly.pdbx_strand_id
1 'polypeptide(L)'
;MWQYDIKNNKAELIYPLYAVKSVCNSADGVLMLYPTTEWWSDGLINEKGKKLFNIYGAKIYKGRWVMNNTFSYPKEHKPKFE
;
A
#
# COMPACT_ATOMS: atom_id res chain seq x y z
N MET A 1 4.07 6.88 -11.96
CA MET A 1 4.80 6.11 -10.94
C MET A 1 5.93 5.33 -11.58
N TRP A 2 7.15 5.47 -11.07
CA TRP A 2 8.34 4.80 -11.60
C TRP A 2 8.73 3.62 -10.71
N GLN A 3 9.14 2.52 -11.33
CA GLN A 3 9.83 1.42 -10.69
C GLN A 3 11.30 1.49 -11.09
N TYR A 4 12.18 1.35 -10.11
CA TYR A 4 13.61 1.28 -10.34
C TYR A 4 14.11 -0.12 -10.02
N ASP A 5 14.66 -0.78 -11.03
CA ASP A 5 15.35 -2.06 -10.88
C ASP A 5 16.82 -1.79 -10.54
N ILE A 6 17.17 -2.09 -9.29
CA ILE A 6 18.53 -1.89 -8.76
C ILE A 6 19.54 -2.81 -9.46
N LYS A 7 19.15 -4.05 -9.78
CA LYS A 7 20.06 -5.04 -10.37
C LYS A 7 20.46 -4.64 -11.79
N ASN A 8 19.50 -4.12 -12.55
CA ASN A 8 19.70 -3.75 -13.95
C ASN A 8 19.96 -2.25 -14.16
N ASN A 9 19.99 -1.45 -13.07
CA ASN A 9 20.14 0.01 -13.10
C ASN A 9 19.19 0.69 -14.10
N LYS A 10 17.90 0.33 -14.03
CA LYS A 10 16.89 0.78 -15.01
C LYS A 10 15.65 1.33 -14.31
N ALA A 11 15.19 2.50 -14.76
CA ALA A 11 13.91 3.07 -14.35
C ALA A 11 12.85 2.85 -15.43
N GLU A 12 11.66 2.39 -15.03
CA GLU A 12 10.52 2.20 -15.93
C GLU A 12 9.27 2.89 -15.37
N LEU A 13 8.52 3.56 -16.25
CA LEU A 13 7.23 4.11 -15.90
C LEU A 13 6.22 2.96 -15.91
N ILE A 14 5.74 2.57 -14.73
CA ILE A 14 4.85 1.40 -14.58
C ILE A 14 3.38 1.80 -14.60
N TYR A 15 3.01 2.93 -14.00
CA TYR A 15 1.62 3.42 -13.99
C TYR A 15 1.56 4.91 -14.32
N PRO A 16 0.59 5.36 -15.15
CA PRO A 16 0.40 6.77 -15.50
C PRO A 16 -0.29 7.58 -14.38
N LEU A 17 -0.10 7.18 -13.12
CA LEU A 17 -0.59 7.87 -11.93
C LEU A 17 0.51 8.79 -11.39
N TYR A 18 0.22 10.09 -11.28
CA TYR A 18 1.22 11.11 -10.93
C TYR A 18 1.24 11.50 -9.44
N ALA A 19 0.13 11.32 -8.71
CA ALA A 19 -0.03 11.80 -7.34
C ALA A 19 -0.08 10.69 -6.27
N VAL A 20 0.38 9.47 -6.57
CA VAL A 20 0.37 8.36 -5.58
C VAL A 20 1.23 8.70 -4.37
N LYS A 21 0.68 8.57 -3.15
CA LYS A 21 1.36 8.87 -1.87
C LYS A 21 1.75 7.63 -1.07
N SER A 22 1.10 6.51 -1.32
CA SER A 22 1.44 5.23 -0.69
C SER A 22 1.21 4.10 -1.66
N VAL A 23 2.10 3.12 -1.63
CA VAL A 23 2.03 1.87 -2.40
C VAL A 23 2.23 0.71 -1.44
N CYS A 24 1.43 -0.34 -1.58
CA CYS A 24 1.59 -1.62 -0.91
C CYS A 24 1.39 -2.72 -1.95
N ASN A 25 2.35 -3.62 -2.10
CA ASN A 25 2.28 -4.74 -3.02
C ASN A 25 2.19 -6.05 -2.24
N SER A 26 1.31 -6.96 -2.63
CA SER A 26 1.22 -8.34 -2.12
C SER A 26 0.85 -9.30 -3.25
N ALA A 27 0.71 -10.59 -2.92
CA ALA A 27 0.17 -11.59 -3.85
C ALA A 27 -1.26 -11.27 -4.34
N ASP A 28 -2.02 -10.48 -3.57
CA ASP A 28 -3.39 -10.06 -3.90
C ASP A 28 -3.43 -8.83 -4.83
N GLY A 29 -2.26 -8.25 -5.13
CA GLY A 29 -2.09 -7.13 -6.06
C GLY A 29 -1.59 -5.85 -5.41
N VAL A 30 -1.60 -4.78 -6.19
CA VAL A 30 -1.09 -3.47 -5.79
C VAL A 30 -2.21 -2.63 -5.21
N LEU A 31 -2.02 -2.16 -3.98
CA LEU A 31 -2.89 -1.23 -3.27
C LEU A 31 -2.20 0.13 -3.18
N MET A 32 -2.86 1.18 -3.66
CA MET A 32 -2.32 2.54 -3.69
C MET A 32 -3.27 3.54 -3.05
N LEU A 33 -2.69 4.54 -2.40
CA LEU A 33 -3.40 5.77 -2.04
C LEU A 33 -3.14 6.81 -3.12
N TYR A 34 -4.20 7.20 -3.80
CA TYR A 34 -4.24 8.34 -4.71
C TYR A 34 -5.09 9.43 -4.06
N PRO A 35 -4.48 10.51 -3.53
CA PRO A 35 -5.19 11.54 -2.81
C PRO A 35 -6.25 12.23 -3.68
N THR A 36 -7.45 12.38 -3.12
CA THR A 36 -8.49 13.28 -3.65
C THR A 36 -8.38 14.69 -3.07
N THR A 37 -7.58 14.84 -2.00
CA THR A 37 -7.16 16.10 -1.37
C THR A 37 -5.63 16.14 -1.29
N GLU A 38 -5.00 17.08 -0.57
CA GLU A 38 -3.52 17.21 -0.58
C GLU A 38 -2.74 16.00 -0.01
N TRP A 39 -3.22 15.36 1.06
CA TRP A 39 -2.47 14.28 1.73
C TRP A 39 -3.27 13.02 2.09
N TRP A 40 -4.59 13.02 1.87
CA TRP A 40 -5.44 11.87 2.13
C TRP A 40 -6.46 11.63 1.03
N SER A 41 -7.02 10.42 1.04
CA SER A 41 -8.12 10.03 0.18
C SER A 41 -9.20 9.37 1.02
N ASP A 42 -10.42 9.35 0.50
CA ASP A 42 -11.54 8.62 1.07
C ASP A 42 -11.54 7.14 0.63
N GLY A 43 -10.55 6.73 -0.16
CA GLY A 43 -10.44 5.37 -0.68
C GLY A 43 -9.04 4.97 -1.12
N LEU A 44 -8.94 3.74 -1.58
CA LEU A 44 -7.72 3.13 -2.11
C LEU A 44 -8.01 2.60 -3.52
N ILE A 45 -7.00 2.66 -4.39
CA ILE A 45 -7.08 2.22 -5.78
C ILE A 45 -6.07 1.11 -6.06
N ASN A 46 -6.27 0.40 -7.16
CA ASN A 46 -5.26 -0.49 -7.73
C ASN A 46 -4.41 0.21 -8.80
N GLU A 47 -3.55 -0.56 -9.47
CA GLU A 47 -2.67 -0.12 -10.55
C GLU A 47 -3.35 0.42 -11.80
N LYS A 48 -4.62 0.05 -11.99
CA LYS A 48 -5.46 0.52 -13.10
C LYS A 48 -6.30 1.74 -12.73
N GLY A 49 -6.15 2.28 -11.51
CA GLY A 49 -6.99 3.36 -11.01
C GLY A 49 -8.37 2.92 -10.52
N LYS A 50 -8.66 1.62 -10.49
CA LYS A 50 -9.94 1.09 -9.99
C LYS A 50 -9.97 1.24 -8.46
N LYS A 51 -11.04 1.85 -7.93
CA LYS A 51 -11.29 1.87 -6.48
C LYS A 51 -11.46 0.44 -5.95
N LEU A 52 -10.63 0.06 -4.98
CA LEU A 52 -10.71 -1.20 -4.24
C LEU A 52 -11.43 -1.03 -2.91
N PHE A 53 -11.36 0.17 -2.34
CA PHE A 53 -11.95 0.50 -1.05
C PHE A 53 -12.38 1.97 -1.05
N ASN A 54 -13.51 2.28 -0.41
CA ASN A 54 -13.96 3.65 -0.21
C ASN A 54 -14.85 3.73 1.04
N ILE A 55 -14.61 4.76 1.85
CA ILE A 55 -15.50 5.19 2.92
C ILE A 55 -15.65 6.69 2.76
N TYR A 56 -16.87 7.14 2.46
CA TYR A 56 -17.16 8.56 2.29
C TYR A 56 -16.75 9.37 3.53
N GLY A 57 -15.99 10.44 3.32
CA GLY A 57 -15.51 11.33 4.38
C GLY A 57 -14.33 10.81 5.19
N ALA A 58 -13.84 9.59 4.93
CA ALA A 58 -12.65 9.08 5.59
C ALA A 58 -11.40 9.86 5.17
N LYS A 59 -10.47 10.05 6.12
CA LYS A 59 -9.15 10.65 5.88
C LYS A 59 -8.07 9.58 5.89
N ILE A 60 -8.05 8.73 4.86
CA ILE A 60 -7.10 7.63 4.76
C ILE A 60 -5.75 8.17 4.31
N TYR A 61 -4.72 7.92 5.12
CA TYR A 61 -3.32 8.27 4.82
C TYR A 61 -2.51 7.09 4.28
N LYS A 62 -2.88 5.85 4.63
CA LYS A 62 -2.18 4.65 4.17
C LYS A 62 -3.09 3.43 4.21
N GLY A 63 -2.99 2.60 3.17
CA GLY A 63 -3.56 1.25 3.13
C GLY A 63 -2.45 0.21 3.03
N ARG A 64 -2.64 -0.94 3.67
CA ARG A 64 -1.73 -2.09 3.58
C ARG A 64 -2.52 -3.37 3.52
N TRP A 65 -2.05 -4.31 2.71
CA TRP A 65 -2.46 -5.70 2.84
C TRP A 65 -1.97 -6.24 4.18
N VAL A 66 -2.89 -6.86 4.93
CA VAL A 66 -2.52 -7.64 6.11
C VAL A 66 -2.07 -8.99 5.62
N MET A 67 -0.79 -9.30 5.85
CA MET A 67 -0.21 -10.59 5.49
C MET A 67 0.09 -11.37 6.76
N ASN A 68 0.02 -12.71 6.67
CA ASN A 68 0.47 -13.57 7.75
C ASN A 68 1.93 -13.27 8.06
N ASN A 69 2.23 -13.04 9.33
CA ASN A 69 3.59 -12.77 9.74
C ASN A 69 4.41 -14.06 9.70
N THR A 70 5.39 -14.12 8.80
CA THR A 70 6.35 -15.23 8.71
C THR A 70 7.59 -15.01 9.57
N PHE A 71 7.69 -13.88 10.27
CA PHE A 71 8.90 -13.46 10.97
C PHE A 71 8.68 -13.16 12.47
N SER A 72 9.62 -13.67 13.26
CA SER A 72 9.97 -13.33 14.65
C SER A 72 8.96 -13.48 15.78
N TYR A 73 7.65 -13.49 15.54
CA TYR A 73 6.71 -13.58 16.66
C TYR A 73 6.25 -15.01 16.89
N PRO A 74 6.28 -15.49 18.15
CA PRO A 74 5.66 -16.76 18.47
C PRO A 74 4.17 -16.67 18.16
N LYS A 75 3.60 -17.79 17.69
CA LYS A 75 2.15 -17.91 17.41
C LYS A 75 1.28 -17.46 18.59
N GLU A 76 1.80 -17.64 19.80
CA GLU A 76 1.21 -17.19 21.05
C GLU A 76 2.22 -16.31 21.81
N HIS A 77 1.80 -15.09 22.11
CA HIS A 77 2.53 -14.22 23.03
C HIS A 77 2.12 -14.56 24.46
N LYS A 78 2.98 -15.26 25.20
CA LYS A 78 2.78 -15.44 26.64
C LYS A 78 3.14 -14.14 27.37
N PRO A 79 2.23 -13.51 28.13
CA PRO A 79 2.60 -12.38 28.97
C PRO A 79 3.68 -12.82 29.96
N LYS A 80 4.77 -12.07 30.03
CA LYS A 80 5.74 -12.20 31.11
C LYS A 80 5.20 -11.39 32.28
N PHE A 81 4.83 -12.07 33.36
CA PHE A 81 4.63 -11.43 34.64
C PHE A 81 5.98 -11.50 35.36
N GLU A 82 6.59 -10.34 35.59
CA GLU A 82 7.76 -10.17 36.48
C GLU A 82 7.31 -10.03 37.93
#